data_AF-A0A7Y7M7N7-F1
#
_entry.id   AF-A0A7Y7M7N7-F1
#
_cell.length_a   1.000
_cell.length_b   1.000
_cell.length_c   1.000
_cell.angle_alpha   90.00
_cell.angle_beta   90.00
_cell.angle_gamma   90.00
#
_symmetry.space_group_name_H-M   'P 1'
#
loop_
_entity.id
_entity.type
_entity.pdbx_description
1 polymer ?
#
loop_
_entity_poly.entity_id
_entity_poly.type
_entity_poly.pdbx_seq_one_letter_code
_entity_poly.pdbx_strand_id
1 'polypeptide(L)'
;MRPSKYDWQRIDPQVDAMLAEGMRIVQVARVLEMQAQTLRDRLSYRRRAPQRARERRPPPPALIDRSCLNCRVGFQAPSPFLRLCPVCRAEC
;
A
#
# COMPACT_ATOMS: atom_id res chain seq x y z
N MET A 1 2.71 0.01 -16.79
CA MET A 1 2.90 1.35 -16.18
C MET A 1 3.65 2.20 -17.18
N ARG A 2 3.11 3.36 -17.59
CA ARG A 2 3.84 4.27 -18.49
C ARG A 2 5.03 4.86 -17.72
N PRO A 3 6.24 4.90 -18.29
CA PRO A 3 7.36 5.59 -17.67
C PRO A 3 6.98 7.06 -17.51
N SER A 4 7.09 7.58 -16.28
CA SER A 4 6.90 9.02 -16.05
C SER A 4 7.98 9.76 -16.84
N LYS A 5 7.60 10.88 -17.47
CA LYS A 5 8.52 11.73 -18.25
C LYS A 5 9.76 12.17 -17.44
N TYR A 6 9.67 12.12 -16.11
CA TYR A 6 10.72 12.56 -15.19
C TYR A 6 11.21 11.39 -14.34
N ASP A 7 12.54 11.27 -14.21
CA ASP A 7 13.16 10.37 -13.26
C ASP A 7 13.08 10.96 -11.85
N TRP A 8 11.93 10.73 -11.20
CA TRP A 8 11.67 11.23 -9.86
C TRP A 8 12.61 10.66 -8.79
N GLN A 9 13.26 9.52 -9.02
CA GLN A 9 14.23 9.01 -8.05
C GLN A 9 15.47 9.90 -7.94
N ARG A 10 15.84 10.57 -9.04
CA ARG A 10 16.95 11.52 -9.07
C ARG A 10 16.53 12.95 -8.71
N ILE A 11 15.30 13.32 -9.08
CA ILE A 11 14.80 14.70 -8.86
C ILE A 11 14.31 14.91 -7.43
N ASP A 12 13.67 13.91 -6.79
CA ASP A 12 13.11 14.07 -5.44
C ASP A 12 14.16 14.52 -4.39
N PRO A 13 15.39 13.95 -4.32
CA PRO A 13 16.41 14.41 -3.38
C PRO A 13 16.85 15.87 -3.62
N GLN A 14 16.92 16.31 -4.87
CA GLN A 14 17.29 17.68 -5.21
C GLN A 14 16.19 18.67 -4.82
N VAL A 15 14.93 18.30 -5.05
CA VAL A 15 13.77 19.07 -4.59
C VAL A 15 13.77 19.21 -3.07
N ASP A 16 14.06 18.13 -2.35
CA ASP A 16 14.10 18.13 -0.88
C ASP A 16 15.22 19.02 -0.35
N ALA A 17 16.41 18.99 -0.96
CA ALA A 17 17.52 19.88 -0.61
C ALA A 17 17.16 21.37 -0.81
N MET A 18 16.60 21.73 -1.97
CA MET A 18 16.20 23.11 -2.25
C MET A 18 15.09 23.61 -1.34
N LEU A 19 14.13 22.74 -0.99
CA LEU A 19 13.07 23.08 -0.03
C LEU A 19 13.64 23.25 1.39
N ALA A 20 14.62 22.44 1.78
CA ALA A 20 15.30 22.56 3.07
C ALA A 20 16.12 23.85 3.20
N GLU A 21 16.68 24.34 2.09
CA GLU A 21 17.33 25.65 1.98
C GLU A 21 16.34 26.84 2.01
N GLY A 22 15.03 26.56 2.10
CA GLY A 22 13.99 27.58 2.21
C GLY A 22 13.47 28.11 0.87
N MET A 23 13.82 27.48 -0.26
CA MET A 23 13.29 27.88 -1.56
C MET A 23 11.79 27.60 -1.68
N ARG A 24 11.07 28.51 -2.31
CA ARG A 24 9.65 28.30 -2.62
C ARG A 24 9.51 27.31 -3.78
N ILE A 25 8.43 26.52 -3.78
CA ILE A 25 8.09 25.54 -4.85
C ILE A 25 8.20 26.14 -6.26
N VAL A 26 7.81 27.41 -6.44
CA VAL A 26 7.90 28.10 -7.75
C VAL A 26 9.35 28.36 -8.19
N GLN A 27 10.25 28.64 -7.24
CA GLN A 27 11.68 28.82 -7.50
C GLN A 27 12.32 27.47 -7.83
N VAL A 28 12.01 26.43 -7.06
CA VAL A 28 12.46 25.06 -7.33
C VAL A 28 12.01 24.58 -8.72
N ALA A 29 10.76 24.85 -9.09
CA ALA A 29 10.25 24.52 -10.42
C ALA A 29 10.98 25.28 -11.54
N ARG A 30 11.35 26.55 -11.31
CA ARG A 30 12.18 27.32 -12.25
C ARG A 30 13.57 26.74 -12.42
N VAL A 31 14.24 26.36 -11.31
CA VAL A 31 15.60 25.78 -11.34
C VAL A 31 15.62 24.44 -12.07
N LEU A 32 14.58 23.62 -11.89
CA LEU A 32 14.47 22.31 -12.54
C LEU A 32 13.85 22.37 -13.95
N GLU A 33 13.56 23.57 -14.47
CA GLU A 33 12.87 23.80 -15.74
C GLU A 33 11.55 23.01 -15.88
N MET A 34 10.81 22.89 -14.77
CA MET A 34 9.55 22.14 -14.67
C MET A 34 8.36 23.06 -14.47
N GLN A 35 7.17 22.57 -14.80
CA GLN A 35 5.95 23.25 -14.38
C GLN A 35 5.76 23.14 -12.87
N ALA A 36 5.51 24.27 -12.21
CA ALA A 36 5.25 24.31 -10.76
C ALA A 36 4.08 23.40 -10.33
N GLN A 37 3.09 23.22 -11.21
CA GLN A 37 1.98 22.30 -10.94
C GLN A 37 2.43 20.84 -10.86
N THR A 38 3.31 20.40 -11.77
CA THR A 38 3.88 19.05 -11.74
C THR A 38 4.63 18.78 -10.43
N LEU A 39 5.36 19.78 -9.93
CA LEU A 39 6.06 19.68 -8.64
C LEU A 39 5.07 19.59 -7.47
N ARG A 40 3.99 20.40 -7.47
CA ARG A 40 2.92 20.32 -6.46
C ARG A 40 2.22 18.97 -6.46
N ASP A 41 1.88 18.47 -7.63
CA ASP A 41 1.22 17.18 -7.80
C ASP A 41 2.13 16.04 -7.31
N ARG A 42 3.43 16.09 -7.63
CA ARG A 42 4.41 15.13 -7.12
C ARG A 42 4.50 15.17 -5.60
N LEU A 43 4.64 16.34 -4.99
CA LEU A 43 4.72 16.49 -3.53
C LEU A 43 3.43 16.03 -2.83
N SER A 44 2.27 16.27 -3.46
CA SER A 44 0.97 15.79 -2.98
C SER A 44 0.86 14.27 -3.10
N TYR A 45 1.35 13.69 -4.19
CA TYR A 45 1.43 12.24 -4.38
C TYR A 45 2.38 11.60 -3.36
N ARG A 46 3.57 12.18 -3.15
CA ARG A 46 4.55 11.74 -2.14
C ARG A 46 3.99 11.77 -0.73
N ARG A 47 3.15 12.76 -0.37
CA ARG A 47 2.46 12.78 0.92
C ARG A 47 1.40 11.69 1.07
N ARG A 48 0.72 11.32 -0.03
CA ARG A 48 -0.32 10.28 -0.06
C ARG A 48 0.22 8.86 -0.24
N ALA A 49 1.41 8.70 -0.83
CA ALA A 49 2.08 7.43 -1.07
C ALA A 49 2.46 6.63 0.20
N PRO A 50 2.96 7.23 1.30
CA PRO A 50 3.33 6.47 2.50
C PRO A 50 2.14 5.77 3.15
N GLN A 51 0.92 6.33 3.03
CA GLN A 51 -0.31 5.67 3.48
C GLN A 51 -0.65 4.46 2.60
N ARG A 52 -0.60 4.62 1.27
CA ARG A 52 -0.97 3.54 0.34
C ARG A 52 0.00 2.34 0.31
N ALA A 53 1.28 2.55 0.64
CA ALA A 53 2.27 1.47 0.68
C ALA A 53 2.22 0.66 1.99
N ARG A 54 1.70 1.21 3.08
CA ARG A 54 1.68 0.56 4.40
C ARG A 54 0.31 -0.04 4.76
N GLU A 55 -0.78 0.38 4.12
CA GLU A 55 -2.16 0.00 4.51
C GLU A 55 -2.84 -1.04 3.59
N ARG A 56 -2.11 -1.66 2.66
CA ARG A 56 -2.68 -2.68 1.76
C ARG A 56 -2.39 -4.12 2.14
N ARG A 57 -2.23 -4.43 3.44
CA ARG A 57 -2.55 -5.78 3.89
C ARG A 57 -3.98 -5.70 4.43
N PRO A 58 -4.99 -6.26 3.73
CA PRO A 58 -6.29 -6.42 4.36
C PRO A 58 -6.07 -7.15 5.70
N PRO A 59 -6.81 -6.79 6.78
CA PRO A 59 -6.73 -7.56 8.01
C PRO A 59 -6.90 -9.05 7.67
N PRO A 60 -6.18 -9.95 8.35
CA PRO A 60 -6.41 -11.38 8.14
C PRO A 60 -7.90 -11.67 8.30
N PRO A 61 -8.49 -12.55 7.46
CA PRO A 61 -9.90 -12.87 7.57
C PRO A 61 -10.18 -13.36 9.00
N ALA A 62 -11.31 -12.93 9.57
CA ALA A 62 -11.74 -13.42 10.87
C ALA A 62 -11.85 -14.95 10.81
N LEU A 63 -11.08 -15.63 11.66
CA LEU A 63 -11.11 -17.07 11.78
C LEU A 63 -12.26 -17.48 12.69
N ILE A 64 -13.00 -18.50 12.29
CA ILE A 64 -14.12 -19.06 13.04
C ILE A 64 -13.66 -20.39 13.62
N ASP A 65 -13.72 -20.54 14.94
CA ASP A 65 -13.48 -21.82 15.61
C ASP A 65 -14.64 -22.79 15.31
N ARG A 66 -14.31 -23.98 14.83
CA ARG A 66 -15.25 -25.06 14.54
C ARG A 66 -14.74 -26.36 15.11
N SER A 67 -15.68 -27.27 15.41
CA SER A 67 -15.38 -28.65 15.78
C SER A 67 -15.98 -29.58 14.75
N CYS A 68 -15.19 -30.49 14.20
CA CYS A 68 -15.70 -31.48 13.26
C CYS A 68 -16.66 -32.44 13.96
N LEU A 69 -17.86 -32.64 13.43
CA LEU A 69 -18.83 -33.56 14.01
C LEU A 69 -18.41 -35.04 13.89
N ASN A 70 -17.55 -35.37 12.91
CA ASN A 70 -17.08 -36.74 12.69
C ASN A 70 -15.89 -37.11 13.59
N CYS A 71 -14.82 -36.32 13.58
CA CYS A 71 -13.59 -36.63 14.34
C CYS A 71 -13.42 -35.83 15.64
N ARG A 72 -14.35 -34.91 15.94
CA ARG A 72 -14.33 -34.02 17.12
C ARG A 72 -13.11 -33.10 17.24
N VAL A 73 -12.30 -33.01 16.18
CA VAL A 73 -11.13 -32.12 16.17
C VAL A 73 -11.58 -30.68 15.95
N GLY A 74 -11.07 -29.78 16.80
CA GLY A 74 -11.21 -28.34 16.66
C GLY A 74 -10.31 -27.79 15.54
N PHE A 75 -10.82 -26.89 14.71
CA PHE A 75 -10.06 -26.21 13.66
C PHE A 75 -10.62 -24.81 13.38
N GLN A 76 -9.80 -23.97 12.75
CA GLN A 76 -10.17 -22.60 12.39
C GLN A 76 -10.45 -22.49 10.89
N ALA A 77 -11.55 -21.82 10.53
CA ALA A 77 -11.94 -21.63 9.14
C ALA A 77 -12.11 -20.13 8.81
N PRO A 78 -11.67 -19.67 7.61
CA PRO A 78 -11.84 -18.28 7.19
C PRO A 78 -13.26 -17.97 6.66
N SER A 79 -14.15 -18.97 6.62
CA SER A 79 -15.49 -18.85 6.06
C SER A 79 -16.46 -19.82 6.75
N PRO A 80 -17.74 -19.43 6.93
CA PRO A 80 -18.78 -20.33 7.43
C PRO A 80 -19.15 -21.42 6.42
N PHE A 81 -18.74 -21.31 5.16
CA PHE A 81 -19.05 -22.26 4.08
C PHE A 81 -17.97 -23.31 3.85
N LEU A 82 -17.05 -23.52 4.81
CA LEU A 82 -16.05 -24.58 4.69
C LEU A 82 -16.75 -25.94 4.56
N ARG A 83 -16.52 -26.63 3.44
CA ARG A 83 -17.24 -27.88 3.11
C ARG A 83 -16.65 -29.12 3.75
N LEU A 84 -15.35 -29.16 4.04
CA LEU A 84 -14.65 -30.37 4.50
C LEU A 84 -13.74 -30.08 5.68
N CYS A 85 -13.69 -31.01 6.64
CA CYS A 85 -12.71 -31.01 7.72
C CYS A 85 -11.28 -31.11 7.17
N PRO A 86 -10.32 -30.29 7.64
CA PRO A 86 -8.92 -30.40 7.21
C PRO A 86 -8.24 -31.70 7.65
N VAL A 87 -8.77 -32.39 8.66
CA VAL A 87 -8.18 -33.61 9.22
C VAL A 87 -8.78 -34.86 8.59
N CYS A 88 -10.10 -35.06 8.70
CA CYS A 88 -10.75 -36.29 8.25
C CYS A 88 -11.46 -36.17 6.90
N ARG A 89 -11.51 -34.96 6.30
CA ARG A 89 -12.21 -34.66 5.03
C ARG A 89 -13.69 -35.02 5.02
N ALA A 90 -14.33 -35.21 6.18
CA ALA A 90 -15.77 -35.32 6.29
C ALA A 90 -16.46 -33.95 6.15
N GLU A 91 -17.73 -33.94 5.76
CA GLU A 91 -18.55 -32.73 5.70
C GLU A 91 -18.79 -32.18 7.12
N CYS A 92 -18.62 -30.86 7.30
CA CYS A 92 -18.68 -30.16 8.59
C CYS A 92 -19.76 -29.07 8.61
#